data_AF-A0A2U7P8G2-F1
#
_entry.id   AF-A0A2U7P8G2-F1
#
_cell.length_a   1.000
_cell.length_b   1.000
_cell.length_c   1.000
_cell.angle_alpha   90.00
_cell.angle_beta   90.00
_cell.angle_gamma   90.00
#
_symmetry.space_group_name_H-M   'P 1'
#
loop_
_entity.id
_entity.type
_entity.pdbx_description
1 polymer ?
#
loop_
_entity_poly.entity_id
_entity_poly.type
_entity_poly.pdbx_seq_one_letter_code
_entity_poly.pdbx_strand_id
1 'polypeptide(L)'
;MEQIETKNLENVFLDFNDPEKIIEDFVLEFKNAKFSKGEQKTVLKKFKQDFYNFVALNYCKEHTNDEVSKLVMFFAGKYDELKHYDNRLNYDGVDDVTKSMSENISQIVDN
;
A
#
# COMPACT_ATOMS: atom_id res chain seq x y z
N MET A 1 -17.08 1.81 12.66
CA MET A 1 -15.99 1.92 11.66
C MET A 1 -14.83 1.13 12.22
N GLU A 2 -14.50 -0.01 11.63
CA GLU A 2 -13.25 -0.72 11.95
C GLU A 2 -12.09 0.15 11.48
N GLN A 3 -11.23 0.54 12.41
CA GLN A 3 -9.93 1.11 12.09
C GLN A 3 -9.11 -0.02 11.48
N ILE A 4 -8.82 0.08 10.18
CA ILE A 4 -7.76 -0.74 9.59
C ILE A 4 -6.50 -0.41 10.39
N GLU A 5 -5.86 -1.41 11.01
CA GLU A 5 -4.59 -1.22 11.70
C GLU A 5 -3.53 -0.80 10.67
N THR A 6 -3.36 0.51 10.48
CA THR A 6 -2.35 1.13 9.60
C THR A 6 -0.95 1.16 10.23
N LYS A 7 -0.71 0.43 11.32
CA LYS A 7 0.54 0.49 12.11
C LYS A 7 1.81 0.27 11.27
N ASN A 8 1.74 -0.48 10.17
CA ASN A 8 2.88 -0.76 9.30
C ASN A 8 3.15 0.31 8.22
N LEU A 9 2.18 1.16 7.89
CA LEU A 9 2.33 2.18 6.84
C LEU A 9 2.98 3.48 7.34
N GLU A 10 3.01 3.70 8.66
CA GLU A 10 3.50 4.96 9.22
C GLU A 10 5.03 5.00 9.39
N ASN A 11 5.73 3.85 9.41
CA ASN A 11 7.17 3.77 9.62
C ASN A 11 7.81 2.57 8.89
N VAL A 12 7.88 2.64 7.56
CA VAL A 12 8.23 1.50 6.70
C VAL A 12 9.70 1.07 6.86
N PHE A 13 10.64 2.00 7.03
CA PHE A 13 12.08 1.71 7.00
C PHE A 13 12.76 1.77 8.39
N LEU A 14 12.24 1.00 9.35
CA LEU A 14 12.86 0.88 10.68
C LEU A 14 13.86 -0.28 10.81
N ASP A 15 13.75 -1.30 9.95
CA ASP A 15 14.63 -2.47 9.97
C ASP A 15 15.64 -2.38 8.81
N PHE A 16 16.92 -2.51 9.12
CA PHE A 16 18.04 -2.27 8.20
C PHE A 16 18.45 -3.51 7.41
N ASN A 17 17.95 -4.68 7.78
CA ASN A 17 18.51 -5.95 7.34
C ASN A 17 18.06 -6.38 5.93
N ASP A 18 16.87 -5.97 5.48
CA ASP A 18 16.33 -6.35 4.16
C ASP A 18 15.41 -5.26 3.59
N PRO A 19 15.98 -4.20 2.98
CA PRO A 19 15.20 -3.08 2.45
C PRO A 19 14.34 -3.46 1.25
N GLU A 20 14.71 -4.50 0.48
CA GLU A 20 13.89 -4.97 -0.63
C GLU A 20 12.60 -5.61 -0.12
N LYS A 21 12.70 -6.50 0.88
CA LYS A 21 11.52 -7.10 1.50
C LYS A 21 10.58 -6.07 2.11
N ILE A 22 11.12 -5.07 2.79
CA ILE A 22 10.33 -3.96 3.35
C ILE A 22 9.52 -3.22 2.27
N ILE A 23 10.14 -2.97 1.11
CA ILE A 23 9.46 -2.35 -0.04
C ILE A 23 8.34 -3.28 -0.56
N GLU A 24 8.59 -4.59 -0.65
CA GLU A 24 7.59 -5.56 -1.12
C GLU A 24 6.41 -5.71 -0.15
N ASP A 25 6.68 -5.78 1.14
CA ASP A 25 5.66 -5.83 2.19
C ASP A 25 4.78 -4.57 2.13
N PHE A 26 5.38 -3.39 1.99
CA PHE A 26 4.64 -2.15 1.80
C PHE A 26 3.77 -2.17 0.53
N VAL A 27 4.30 -2.67 -0.60
CA VAL A 27 3.54 -2.78 -1.86
C VAL A 27 2.32 -3.66 -1.68
N LEU A 28 2.46 -4.79 -0.98
CA LEU A 28 1.36 -5.72 -0.70
C LEU A 28 0.31 -5.07 0.20
N GLU A 29 0.72 -4.44 1.29
CA GLU A 29 -0.18 -3.75 2.22
C GLU A 29 -0.92 -2.59 1.53
N PHE A 30 -0.22 -1.78 0.74
CA PHE A 30 -0.82 -0.68 -0.01
C PHE A 30 -1.91 -1.17 -0.96
N LYS A 31 -1.68 -2.29 -1.65
CA LYS A 31 -2.63 -2.90 -2.58
C LYS A 31 -3.87 -3.48 -1.89
N ASN A 32 -3.70 -3.99 -0.67
CA ASN A 32 -4.77 -4.54 0.14
C ASN A 32 -5.55 -3.47 0.93
N ALA A 33 -4.95 -2.30 1.14
CA ALA A 33 -5.58 -1.20 1.85
C ALA A 33 -6.66 -0.52 1.00
N LYS A 34 -7.82 -0.25 1.62
CA LYS A 34 -8.96 0.43 0.98
C LYS A 34 -8.81 1.95 1.04
N PHE A 35 -7.78 2.49 0.40
CA PHE A 35 -7.54 3.93 0.34
C PHE A 35 -8.35 4.63 -0.75
N SER A 36 -8.89 5.80 -0.43
CA SER A 36 -9.33 6.77 -1.44
C SER A 36 -8.13 7.26 -2.27
N LYS A 37 -8.39 7.86 -3.45
CA LYS A 37 -7.31 8.41 -4.31
C LYS A 37 -6.47 9.48 -3.60
N GLY A 38 -7.07 10.25 -2.69
CA GLY A 38 -6.35 11.25 -1.90
C GLY A 38 -5.42 10.62 -0.87
N GLU A 39 -5.87 9.58 -0.20
CA GLU A 39 -5.06 8.82 0.77
C GLU A 39 -3.92 8.07 0.07
N GLN A 40 -4.17 7.41 -1.06
CA GLN A 40 -3.14 6.77 -1.87
C GLN A 40 -2.00 7.74 -2.22
N LYS A 41 -2.35 8.94 -2.70
CA LYS A 41 -1.36 9.97 -3.04
C LYS A 41 -0.55 10.41 -1.82
N THR A 42 -1.19 10.51 -0.66
CA THR A 42 -0.55 10.92 0.59
C THR A 42 0.42 9.84 1.08
N VAL A 43 -0.03 8.59 1.11
CA VAL A 43 0.76 7.43 1.51
C VAL A 43 1.95 7.22 0.58
N LEU A 44 1.77 7.30 -0.75
CA LEU A 44 2.87 7.20 -1.71
C LEU A 44 3.89 8.32 -1.55
N LYS A 45 3.43 9.56 -1.32
CA LYS A 45 4.34 10.70 -1.10
C LYS A 45 5.21 10.45 0.14
N LYS A 46 4.63 9.94 1.22
CA LYS A 46 5.37 9.60 2.45
C LYS A 46 6.34 8.45 2.22
N PHE A 47 5.90 7.36 1.58
CA PHE A 47 6.76 6.22 1.26
C PHE A 47 8.00 6.61 0.46
N LYS A 48 7.83 7.48 -0.55
CA LYS A 48 8.94 8.04 -1.33
C LYS A 48 9.91 8.83 -0.45
N GLN A 49 9.39 9.69 0.42
CA GLN A 49 10.22 10.50 1.31
C GLN A 49 10.99 9.63 2.31
N ASP A 50 10.34 8.65 2.91
CA ASP A 50 10.93 7.74 3.89
C ASP A 50 12.05 6.88 3.25
N PHE A 51 11.84 6.40 2.02
CA PHE A 51 12.87 5.66 1.27
C PHE A 51 14.13 6.52 1.02
N TYR A 52 13.99 7.75 0.52
CA TYR A 52 15.16 8.60 0.27
C TYR A 52 15.87 9.00 1.56
N ASN A 53 15.12 9.22 2.64
CA ASN A 53 15.72 9.46 3.96
C ASN A 53 16.51 8.24 4.43
N PHE A 54 15.96 7.03 4.28
CA PHE A 54 16.66 5.78 4.61
C PHE A 54 17.96 5.63 3.82
N VAL A 55 17.91 5.82 2.51
CA VAL A 55 19.09 5.71 1.63
C VAL A 55 20.16 6.74 2.03
N ALA A 56 19.78 8.00 2.17
CA ALA A 56 20.72 9.09 2.45
C ALA A 56 21.32 9.05 3.86
N LEU A 57 20.53 8.68 4.87
CA LEU A 57 20.97 8.74 6.26
C LEU A 57 21.69 7.48 6.71
N ASN A 58 21.33 6.32 6.17
CA ASN A 58 21.76 5.02 6.69
C ASN A 58 22.42 4.16 5.61
N TYR A 59 21.69 3.82 4.54
CA TYR A 59 22.11 2.77 3.61
C TYR A 59 23.42 3.09 2.88
N CYS A 60 23.58 4.33 2.39
CA CYS A 60 24.78 4.76 1.66
C CYS A 60 26.07 4.75 2.49
N LYS A 61 25.99 4.70 3.84
CA LYS A 61 27.18 4.69 4.70
C LYS A 61 27.83 3.31 4.79
N GLU A 62 27.05 2.27 4.55
CA GLU A 62 27.45 0.87 4.78
C GLU A 62 27.51 0.04 3.50
N HIS A 63 27.05 0.60 2.37
CA HIS A 63 26.91 -0.11 1.10
C HIS A 63 27.63 0.62 -0.04
N THR A 64 28.01 -0.14 -1.06
CA THR A 64 28.62 0.37 -2.29
C THR A 64 27.63 1.12 -3.16
N ASN A 65 28.13 1.98 -4.06
CA ASN A 65 27.29 2.69 -5.02
C ASN A 65 26.47 1.74 -5.92
N ASP A 66 26.99 0.55 -6.22
CA ASP A 66 26.29 -0.46 -7.01
C ASP A 66 25.10 -1.04 -6.25
N GLU A 67 25.27 -1.35 -4.97
CA GLU A 67 24.20 -1.83 -4.09
C GLU A 67 23.12 -0.77 -3.88
N VAL A 68 23.53 0.48 -3.60
CA VAL A 68 22.61 1.62 -3.50
C VAL A 68 21.83 1.80 -4.81
N SER A 69 22.51 1.71 -5.96
CA SER A 69 21.88 1.89 -7.28
C SER A 69 20.87 0.78 -7.57
N LYS A 70 21.19 -0.48 -7.24
CA LYS A 70 20.25 -1.61 -7.37
C LYS A 70 18.99 -1.38 -6.55
N LEU A 71 19.15 -1.00 -5.28
CA LEU A 71 18.01 -0.74 -4.40
C LEU A 71 17.14 0.42 -4.90
N VAL A 72 17.77 1.51 -5.36
CA VAL A 72 17.04 2.67 -5.91
C VAL A 72 16.28 2.30 -7.19
N MET A 73 16.86 1.48 -8.07
CA MET A 73 16.17 0.99 -9.27
C MET A 73 15.00 0.07 -8.91
N PHE A 74 15.20 -0.84 -7.94
CA PHE A 74 14.15 -1.72 -7.44
C PHE A 74 12.97 -0.91 -6.87
N PHE A 75 13.26 0.05 -5.98
CA PHE A 75 12.26 0.95 -5.42
C PHE A 75 11.51 1.71 -6.52
N ALA A 76 12.23 2.27 -7.51
CA ALA A 76 11.61 3.05 -8.58
C ALA A 76 10.60 2.21 -9.39
N GLY A 77 10.91 0.94 -9.67
CA GLY A 77 10.00 0.03 -10.36
C GLY A 77 8.72 -0.23 -9.56
N LYS A 78 8.84 -0.55 -8.27
CA LYS A 78 7.69 -0.79 -7.39
C LYS A 78 6.86 0.49 -7.16
N TYR A 79 7.51 1.63 -7.02
CA TYR A 79 6.82 2.92 -6.84
C TYR A 79 5.99 3.31 -8.07
N ASP A 80 6.52 3.07 -9.26
CA ASP A 80 5.79 3.34 -10.51
C ASP A 80 4.55 2.44 -10.64
N GLU A 81 4.69 1.15 -10.29
CA GLU A 81 3.55 0.22 -10.21
C GLU A 81 2.44 0.76 -9.30
N LEU A 82 2.78 1.22 -8.09
CA LEU A 82 1.80 1.73 -7.13
C LEU A 82 1.16 3.06 -7.57
N LYS A 83 1.90 3.92 -8.26
CA LYS A 83 1.40 5.22 -8.75
C LYS A 83 0.28 5.04 -9.77
N HIS A 84 0.28 3.92 -10.50
CA HIS A 84 -0.70 3.58 -11.52
C HIS A 84 -1.78 2.60 -11.02
N TYR A 85 -1.70 2.18 -9.76
CA TYR A 85 -2.64 1.23 -9.18
C TYR A 85 -4.00 1.88 -8.88
N ASP A 86 -5.06 1.41 -9.53
CA ASP A 86 -6.43 1.86 -9.24
C ASP A 86 -7.10 0.92 -8.23
N ASN A 87 -7.13 1.35 -6.99
CA ASN A 87 -7.65 0.59 -5.85
C ASN A 87 -9.19 0.49 -5.82
N ARG A 88 -9.89 1.01 -6.85
CA ARG A 88 -11.36 0.97 -6.98
C ARG A 88 -11.94 -0.45 -7.13
N LEU A 89 -11.16 -1.41 -7.62
CA LEU A 89 -11.62 -2.81 -7.77
C LEU A 89 -11.97 -3.48 -6.42
N ASN A 90 -11.55 -2.91 -5.29
CA ASN A 90 -11.88 -3.41 -3.95
C ASN A 90 -13.09 -2.71 -3.28
N TYR A 91 -13.72 -1.73 -3.95
CA TYR A 91 -14.90 -1.03 -3.43
C TYR A 91 -16.22 -1.56 -4.01
N ASP A 92 -16.22 -2.03 -5.26
CA ASP A 92 -17.47 -2.43 -5.96
C ASP A 92 -17.90 -3.89 -5.69
N GLY A 93 -17.18 -4.64 -4.85
CA GLY A 93 -17.42 -6.07 -4.65
C GLY A 93 -18.23 -6.48 -3.41
N VAL A 94 -18.55 -5.57 -2.48
CA VAL A 94 -19.19 -5.95 -1.20
C VAL A 94 -20.56 -5.27 -0.96
N ASP A 95 -20.84 -4.13 -1.60
CA ASP A 95 -22.09 -3.40 -1.29
C ASP A 95 -23.29 -3.77 -2.18
N ASP A 96 -23.06 -4.31 -3.40
CA ASP A 96 -24.17 -4.60 -4.33
C ASP A 96 -24.81 -5.99 -4.13
N VAL A 97 -24.09 -6.97 -3.56
CA VAL A 97 -24.68 -8.30 -3.27
C VAL A 97 -25.58 -8.23 -2.03
N THR A 98 -25.21 -7.43 -1.03
CA THR A 98 -25.95 -7.34 0.24
C THR A 98 -27.27 -6.59 0.08
N LYS A 99 -27.35 -5.62 -0.84
CA LYS A 99 -28.62 -4.96 -1.21
C LYS A 99 -29.54 -5.85 -2.05
N SER A 100 -28.99 -6.64 -2.97
CA SER A 100 -29.80 -7.56 -3.79
C SER A 100 -30.42 -8.71 -2.99
N MET A 101 -29.74 -9.17 -1.92
CA MET A 101 -30.29 -10.20 -1.04
C MET A 101 -31.36 -9.68 -0.07
N SER A 102 -31.28 -8.42 0.40
CA SER A 102 -32.32 -7.87 1.29
C SER A 102 -33.63 -7.57 0.57
N GLU A 103 -33.57 -7.13 -0.70
CA GLU A 103 -34.77 -6.88 -1.51
C GLU A 103 -35.52 -8.17 -1.91
N ASN A 104 -34.81 -9.30 -2.04
CA ASN A 104 -35.45 -10.60 -2.34
C ASN A 104 -36.08 -11.27 -1.11
N ILE A 105 -35.52 -11.09 0.09
CA ILE A 105 -36.08 -11.71 1.31
C ILE A 105 -37.40 -11.02 1.73
N SER A 106 -37.55 -9.73 1.48
CA SER A 106 -38.81 -9.02 1.77
C SER A 106 -40.00 -9.46 0.91
N GLN A 107 -39.78 -10.09 -0.25
CA GLN A 107 -40.89 -10.61 -1.08
C GLN A 107 -41.36 -12.02 -0.67
N ILE A 108 -40.63 -12.71 0.20
CA ILE A 108 -40.96 -14.07 0.64
C ILE A 108 -41.81 -14.07 1.93
N VAL A 109 -41.85 -12.95 2.66
CA VAL A 109 -42.52 -12.87 3.98
C VAL A 109 -43.95 -12.30 3.91
N ASP A 110 -44.39 -11.75 2.78
CA ASP A 110 -45.74 -11.18 2.58
C ASP A 110 -46.65 -11.99 1.63
N ASN A 111 -46.48 -13.32 1.54
CA ASN A 111 -47.41 -14.21 0.82
C ASN A 111 -47.91 -15.38 1.70
#